data_AF-A0A6I2X085-F1
#
_entry.id   AF-A0A6I2X085-F1
#
_cell.length_a   1.000
_cell.length_b   1.000
_cell.length_c   1.000
_cell.angle_alpha   90.00
_cell.angle_beta   90.00
_cell.angle_gamma   90.00
#
_symmetry.space_group_name_H-M   'P 1'
#
loop_
_entity.id
_entity.type
_entity.pdbx_description
1 polymer ?
#
loop_
_entity_poly.entity_id
_entity_poly.type
_entity_poly.pdbx_seq_one_letter_code
_entity_poly.pdbx_strand_id
1 'polypeptide(L)'
;MEKNWVDFKLVKSAVTMQMVLDHYQIHWLKKSGEELRGRCPIHQGEGQQSFHVSLTKNAFHCFSCKARGNVLDFVGAMEKCSVREAAAKIQDWFAVTTNLMPVETKQVSKTEKRETDSEVGNKPLNFELKGVDLGHPYLGARGITKETAEIFGVGLFSGRGSMSGRVIIPIRNERGELVAYAGRAIDESEPRYKLPVGFRKSHVLFNFHKVEGEQVIIVEGFFDCMKVWQAGYS
;
A
#
# COMPACT_ATOMS: atom_id res chain seq x y z
N MET A 1 -14.88 30.60 0.82
CA MET A 1 -13.69 29.81 1.23
C MET A 1 -13.38 28.83 0.13
N GLU A 2 -12.38 29.14 -0.69
CA GLU A 2 -11.90 28.27 -1.76
C GLU A 2 -11.40 26.97 -1.13
N LYS A 3 -12.05 25.85 -1.47
CA LYS A 3 -11.56 24.54 -1.08
C LYS A 3 -10.30 24.29 -1.92
N ASN A 4 -9.11 24.49 -1.34
CA ASN A 4 -7.84 24.07 -1.92
C ASN A 4 -7.89 22.57 -2.21
N TRP A 5 -8.27 22.24 -3.44
CA TRP A 5 -8.33 20.90 -3.97
C TRP A 5 -6.91 20.48 -4.34
N VAL A 6 -6.37 19.53 -3.57
CA VAL A 6 -5.01 19.03 -3.77
C VAL A 6 -5.05 17.75 -4.58
N ASP A 7 -4.50 17.78 -5.78
CA ASP A 7 -4.32 16.59 -6.61
C ASP A 7 -3.02 15.87 -6.20
N PHE A 8 -3.14 14.97 -5.23
CA PHE A 8 -2.04 14.12 -4.72
C PHE A 8 -1.36 13.31 -5.81
N LYS A 9 -2.12 12.97 -6.86
CA LYS A 9 -1.58 12.32 -8.03
C LYS A 9 -0.57 13.28 -8.63
N LEU A 10 -1.01 14.43 -9.14
CA LEU A 10 -0.17 15.38 -9.87
C LEU A 10 1.07 15.78 -9.07
N VAL A 11 0.89 16.09 -7.79
CA VAL A 11 1.99 16.43 -6.89
C VAL A 11 3.04 15.31 -6.85
N LYS A 12 2.62 14.05 -6.73
CA LYS A 12 3.54 12.90 -6.63
C LYS A 12 4.27 12.57 -7.94
N SER A 13 3.69 12.87 -9.11
CA SER A 13 4.39 12.64 -10.40
C SER A 13 5.22 13.84 -10.85
N ALA A 14 4.78 15.05 -10.53
CA ALA A 14 5.44 16.28 -10.98
C ALA A 14 6.64 16.63 -10.11
N VAL A 15 6.63 16.21 -8.84
CA VAL A 15 7.67 16.60 -7.89
C VAL A 15 8.56 15.41 -7.54
N THR A 16 9.84 15.59 -7.84
CA THR A 16 10.89 14.61 -7.51
C THR A 16 11.54 14.95 -6.17
N MET A 17 12.18 13.96 -5.56
CA MET A 17 12.93 14.16 -4.33
C MET A 17 14.08 15.15 -4.54
N GLN A 18 14.66 15.19 -5.75
CA GLN A 18 15.69 16.17 -6.09
C GLN A 18 15.13 17.60 -5.99
N MET A 19 13.96 17.88 -6.57
CA MET A 19 13.31 19.20 -6.50
C MET A 19 13.04 19.64 -5.06
N VAL A 20 12.59 18.71 -4.21
CA VAL A 20 12.33 19.01 -2.80
C VAL A 20 13.63 19.21 -2.01
N LEU A 21 14.65 18.40 -2.26
CA LEU A 21 15.97 18.60 -1.64
C LEU A 21 16.56 19.97 -2.03
N ASP A 22 16.44 20.37 -3.30
CA ASP A 22 16.90 21.67 -3.78
C ASP A 22 16.09 22.83 -3.18
N HIS A 23 14.77 22.68 -3.05
CA HIS A 23 13.92 23.67 -2.38
C HIS A 23 14.33 23.89 -0.92
N TYR A 24 14.64 22.82 -0.19
CA TYR A 24 15.17 22.90 1.17
C TYR A 24 16.68 23.20 1.24
N GLN A 25 17.33 23.48 0.10
CA GLN A 25 18.76 23.79 -0.01
C GLN A 25 19.66 22.69 0.59
N ILE A 26 19.25 21.42 0.45
CA ILE A 26 19.95 20.25 0.98
C ILE A 26 21.00 19.79 -0.03
N HIS A 27 22.17 20.45 0.01
CA HIS A 27 23.29 20.17 -0.91
C HIS A 27 24.44 19.37 -0.27
N TRP A 28 24.37 19.07 1.03
CA TRP A 28 25.43 18.36 1.77
C TRP A 28 25.36 16.82 1.65
N LEU A 29 24.38 16.28 0.92
CA LEU A 29 24.28 14.84 0.69
C LEU A 29 25.27 14.42 -0.41
N LYS A 30 26.07 13.40 -0.13
CA LYS A 30 27.03 12.84 -1.10
C LYS A 30 26.32 11.90 -2.05
N LYS A 31 26.56 12.07 -3.35
CA LYS A 31 26.05 11.18 -4.39
C LYS A 31 26.88 9.90 -4.48
N SER A 32 26.22 8.75 -4.47
CA SER A 32 26.79 7.43 -4.68
C SER A 32 25.89 6.66 -5.65
N GLY A 33 26.24 6.70 -6.94
CA GLY A 33 25.40 6.17 -8.01
C GLY A 33 24.08 6.95 -8.14
N GLU A 34 22.97 6.22 -8.01
CA GLU A 34 21.60 6.78 -8.04
C GLU A 34 21.03 7.14 -6.66
N GLU A 35 21.87 7.05 -5.62
CA GLU A 35 21.51 7.37 -4.26
C GLU A 35 22.28 8.59 -3.73
N LEU A 36 21.63 9.38 -2.86
CA LEU A 36 22.26 10.43 -2.07
C LEU A 36 22.31 9.99 -0.60
N ARG A 37 23.45 10.21 0.06
CA ARG A 37 23.66 9.80 1.46
C ARG A 37 24.26 10.92 2.30
N GLY A 38 23.83 11.03 3.55
CA GLY A 38 24.45 11.98 4.49
C GLY A 38 23.67 12.16 5.79
N ARG A 39 23.79 13.36 6.35
CA ARG A 39 23.09 13.75 7.59
C ARG A 39 21.61 13.94 7.33
N CYS A 40 20.79 13.48 8.27
CA CYS A 40 19.34 13.56 8.15
C CYS A 40 18.82 14.98 8.42
N PRO A 41 18.08 15.59 7.48
CA PRO A 41 17.52 16.92 7.66
C PRO A 41 16.32 16.95 8.64
N ILE A 42 15.64 15.80 8.86
CA ILE A 42 14.41 15.70 9.68
C ILE A 42 14.71 15.78 11.18
N HIS A 43 15.73 15.06 11.65
CA HIS A 43 16.04 14.97 13.09
C HIS A 43 17.38 15.63 13.46
N GLN A 44 18.14 16.12 12.48
CA GLN A 44 19.37 16.89 12.66
C GLN A 44 20.42 16.26 13.60
N GLY A 45 20.45 14.92 13.69
CA GLY A 45 21.39 14.19 14.56
C GLY A 45 22.80 14.04 13.99
N GLU A 46 23.77 13.73 14.85
CA GLU A 46 25.21 13.68 14.52
C GLU A 46 25.66 12.49 13.64
N GLY A 47 24.75 11.54 13.34
CA GLY A 47 25.05 10.37 12.52
C GLY A 47 25.38 10.75 11.07
N GLN A 48 26.65 10.67 10.67
CA GLN A 48 27.15 11.23 9.41
C GLN A 48 26.65 10.55 8.11
N GLN A 49 25.95 9.41 8.18
CA GLN A 49 25.47 8.66 6.99
C GLN A 49 24.14 7.92 7.20
N SER A 50 23.29 8.40 8.11
CA SER A 50 22.04 7.70 8.46
C SER A 50 20.91 7.94 7.47
N PHE A 51 20.98 9.00 6.65
CA PHE A 51 19.94 9.39 5.70
C PHE A 51 20.30 9.02 4.28
N HIS A 52 19.43 8.24 3.64
CA HIS A 52 19.60 7.70 2.29
C HIS A 52 18.40 8.13 1.45
N VAL A 53 18.67 8.61 0.24
CA VAL A 53 17.67 9.01 -0.75
C VAL A 53 17.95 8.28 -2.04
N SER A 54 16.96 7.61 -2.61
CA SER A 54 17.02 7.06 -3.96
C SER A 54 16.28 8.00 -4.90
N LEU A 55 17.02 8.62 -5.82
CA LEU A 55 16.44 9.54 -6.81
C LEU A 55 15.57 8.77 -7.81
N THR A 56 15.95 7.54 -8.17
CA THR A 56 15.17 6.69 -9.09
C THR A 56 13.90 6.13 -8.47
N LYS A 57 13.92 5.76 -7.18
CA LYS A 57 12.72 5.30 -6.47
C LYS A 57 11.89 6.45 -5.89
N ASN A 58 12.36 7.68 -6.03
CA ASN A 58 11.76 8.89 -5.46
C ASN A 58 11.41 8.73 -3.95
N ALA A 59 12.33 8.12 -3.19
CA ALA A 59 12.09 7.67 -1.83
C ALA A 59 13.28 7.93 -0.92
N PHE A 60 13.02 8.09 0.38
CA PHE A 60 14.06 8.27 1.40
C PHE A 60 13.90 7.28 2.55
N HIS A 61 14.99 7.07 3.27
CA HIS A 61 15.03 6.31 4.51
C HIS A 61 16.11 6.86 5.44
N CYS A 62 15.74 7.12 6.69
CA CYS A 62 16.68 7.41 7.77
C CYS A 62 16.78 6.22 8.72
N PHE A 63 17.97 5.64 8.83
CA PHE A 63 18.21 4.50 9.71
C PHE A 63 18.25 4.86 11.20
N SER A 64 18.50 6.14 11.53
CA SER A 64 18.55 6.66 12.91
C SER A 64 17.15 7.01 13.45
N CYS A 65 16.42 7.93 12.80
CA CYS A 65 15.08 8.32 13.28
C CYS A 65 13.93 7.47 12.73
N LYS A 66 14.22 6.45 11.90
CA LYS A 66 13.25 5.57 11.24
C LYS A 66 12.27 6.24 10.27
N ALA A 67 12.39 7.55 10.05
CA ALA A 67 11.61 8.27 9.04
C ALA A 67 11.90 7.71 7.64
N ARG A 68 10.86 7.45 6.87
CA ARG A 68 10.95 6.86 5.54
C ARG A 68 9.71 7.15 4.72
N GLY A 69 9.83 7.14 3.40
CA GLY A 69 8.69 7.27 2.52
C GLY A 69 9.03 7.95 1.20
N ASN A 70 8.01 8.49 0.55
CA ASN A 70 8.12 9.26 -0.69
C ASN A 70 8.27 10.77 -0.39
N VAL A 71 8.22 11.59 -1.44
CA VAL A 71 8.34 13.06 -1.34
C VAL A 71 7.34 13.69 -0.35
N LEU A 72 6.08 13.24 -0.35
CA LEU A 72 5.06 13.77 0.57
C LEU A 72 5.39 13.42 2.03
N ASP A 73 5.86 12.18 2.26
CA ASP A 73 6.25 11.74 3.60
C ASP A 73 7.49 12.50 4.09
N PHE A 74 8.39 12.88 3.17
CA PHE A 74 9.58 13.67 3.49
C PHE A 74 9.18 15.09 3.91
N VAL A 75 8.36 15.77 3.10
CA VAL A 75 7.85 17.11 3.42
C VAL A 75 6.99 17.10 4.68
N GLY A 76 6.11 16.10 4.84
CA GLY A 76 5.31 15.94 6.04
C GLY A 76 6.18 15.80 7.30
N ALA A 77 7.29 15.06 7.22
CA ALA A 77 8.23 14.91 8.32
C ALA A 77 9.06 16.19 8.59
N MET A 78 9.49 16.92 7.55
CA MET A 78 10.22 18.19 7.67
C MET A 78 9.35 19.30 8.26
N GLU A 79 8.11 19.41 7.79
CA GLU A 79 7.15 20.44 8.17
C GLU A 79 6.29 20.06 9.38
N LYS A 80 6.44 18.84 9.91
CA LYS A 80 5.64 18.25 11.00
C LYS A 80 4.12 18.38 10.76
N CYS A 81 3.70 18.12 9.52
CA CYS A 81 2.30 18.26 9.09
C CYS A 81 1.75 16.96 8.49
N SER A 82 0.44 16.91 8.30
CA SER A 82 -0.22 15.77 7.65
C SER A 82 0.17 15.66 6.17
N VAL A 83 0.03 14.47 5.58
CA VAL A 83 0.31 14.24 4.15
C VAL A 83 -0.49 15.17 3.24
N ARG A 84 -1.70 15.57 3.66
CA ARG A 84 -2.56 16.51 2.93
C ARG A 84 -2.02 17.92 2.94
N GLU A 85 -1.57 18.39 4.09
CA GLU A 85 -0.94 19.72 4.21
C GLU A 85 0.40 19.74 3.47
N ALA A 86 1.19 18.67 3.56
CA ALA A 86 2.41 18.51 2.79
C ALA A 86 2.14 18.60 1.28
N ALA A 87 1.10 17.93 0.78
CA ALA A 87 0.73 17.99 -0.63
C ALA A 87 0.24 19.39 -1.06
N ALA A 88 -0.50 20.10 -0.20
CA ALA A 88 -0.90 21.49 -0.45
C ALA A 88 0.31 22.43 -0.54
N LYS A 89 1.28 22.28 0.38
CA LYS A 89 2.53 23.03 0.38
C LYS A 89 3.36 22.77 -0.87
N ILE A 90 3.51 21.50 -1.28
CA ILE A 90 4.25 21.15 -2.49
C ILE A 90 3.56 21.71 -3.75
N GLN A 91 2.23 21.69 -3.79
CA GLN A 91 1.47 22.27 -4.89
C GLN A 91 1.73 23.78 -5.03
N ASP A 92 1.83 24.49 -3.90
CA ASP A 92 2.16 25.91 -3.82
C ASP A 92 3.62 26.17 -4.23
N TRP A 93 4.58 25.44 -3.64
CA TRP A 93 6.02 25.63 -3.88
C TRP A 93 6.46 25.42 -5.32
N PHE A 94 5.85 24.45 -6.00
CA PHE A 94 6.21 24.10 -7.38
C PHE A 94 5.16 24.54 -8.39
N ALA A 95 4.20 25.36 -7.98
CA ALA A 95 3.10 25.88 -8.80
C ALA A 95 2.49 24.80 -9.70
N VAL A 96 2.22 23.61 -9.14
CA VAL A 96 1.67 22.46 -9.87
C VAL A 96 0.22 22.79 -10.22
N THR A 97 0.06 23.49 -11.34
CA THR A 97 -1.20 23.96 -11.87
C THR A 97 -1.69 23.00 -12.94
N THR A 98 -3.00 22.79 -12.99
CA THR A 98 -3.70 21.89 -13.90
C THR A 98 -3.75 22.43 -15.34
N ASN A 99 -2.60 22.79 -15.93
CA ASN A 99 -2.53 23.09 -17.36
C ASN A 99 -1.32 22.40 -18.01
N LEU A 100 -1.63 21.70 -19.10
CA LEU A 100 -0.78 20.80 -19.87
C LEU A 100 0.44 21.52 -20.49
N MET A 101 1.62 20.87 -20.46
CA MET A 101 2.41 20.56 -21.66
C MET A 101 3.33 19.34 -21.39
N PRO A 102 3.54 18.45 -22.38
CA PRO A 102 4.27 17.20 -22.22
C PRO A 102 5.77 17.40 -22.47
N VAL A 103 6.61 16.91 -21.56
CA VAL A 103 8.02 16.64 -21.89
C VAL A 103 8.14 15.16 -22.19
N GLU A 104 8.35 14.84 -23.46
CA GLU A 104 8.71 13.51 -23.92
C GLU A 104 10.07 13.12 -23.33
N THR A 105 10.14 11.98 -22.64
CA THR A 105 11.36 11.17 -22.62
C THR A 105 11.04 9.70 -22.32
N LYS A 106 11.25 8.91 -23.36
CA LYS A 106 11.50 7.46 -23.46
C LYS A 106 11.16 6.57 -22.25
N GLN A 107 10.06 5.86 -22.46
CA GLN A 107 9.68 4.53 -21.97
C GLN A 107 10.77 3.71 -21.26
N VAL A 108 10.59 3.54 -19.94
CA VAL A 108 10.79 2.26 -19.28
C VAL A 108 9.52 1.94 -18.50
N SER A 109 8.88 0.85 -18.90
CA SER A 109 7.56 0.41 -18.47
C SER A 109 7.57 -0.10 -17.03
N LYS A 110 6.80 0.54 -16.15
CA LYS A 110 5.99 -0.14 -15.13
C LYS A 110 4.94 0.78 -14.52
N THR A 111 3.72 0.48 -14.93
CA THR A 111 2.47 1.24 -14.89
C THR A 111 1.99 1.57 -13.47
N GLU A 112 2.03 2.85 -13.10
CA GLU A 112 1.28 3.42 -11.98
C GLU A 112 -0.18 3.64 -12.42
N LYS A 113 -1.11 2.79 -11.97
CA LYS A 113 -2.54 3.01 -12.15
C LYS A 113 -3.03 4.05 -11.14
N ARG A 114 -3.58 5.10 -11.71
CA ARG A 114 -3.92 6.39 -11.13
C ARG A 114 -5.43 6.54 -11.32
N GLU A 115 -6.22 6.43 -10.25
CA GLU A 115 -7.69 6.53 -10.26
C GLU A 115 -8.18 7.79 -11.00
N THR A 116 -9.06 7.56 -11.98
CA THR A 116 -10.05 8.49 -12.53
C THR A 116 -11.40 7.92 -12.09
N ASP A 117 -12.26 8.80 -11.62
CA ASP A 117 -13.60 8.50 -11.15
C ASP A 117 -14.49 8.18 -12.36
N SER A 118 -14.54 6.90 -12.76
CA SER A 118 -15.55 6.34 -13.66
C SER A 118 -15.58 4.81 -13.64
N GLU A 119 -15.36 4.18 -12.48
CA GLU A 119 -15.71 2.78 -12.18
C GLU A 119 -15.67 2.60 -10.65
N VAL A 120 -16.84 2.56 -10.02
CA VAL A 120 -17.02 2.61 -8.56
C VAL A 120 -16.69 1.26 -7.92
N GLY A 121 -15.41 0.85 -7.85
CA GLY A 121 -15.07 -0.47 -7.28
C GLY A 121 -13.57 -0.73 -7.06
N ASN A 122 -13.28 -1.78 -6.27
CA ASN A 122 -11.91 -2.28 -6.10
C ASN A 122 -11.43 -2.92 -7.42
N LYS A 123 -10.30 -2.46 -7.95
CA LYS A 123 -9.76 -2.96 -9.23
C LYS A 123 -9.17 -4.37 -9.07
N PRO A 124 -9.39 -5.28 -10.03
CA PRO A 124 -8.74 -6.58 -10.03
C PRO A 124 -7.21 -6.47 -9.99
N LEU A 125 -6.61 -7.34 -9.18
CA LEU A 125 -5.17 -7.57 -9.14
C LEU A 125 -4.77 -8.40 -10.35
N ASN A 126 -3.62 -8.08 -10.93
CA ASN A 126 -3.00 -8.81 -12.02
C ASN A 126 -1.90 -9.78 -11.55
N PHE A 127 -1.86 -10.06 -10.26
CA PHE A 127 -0.88 -10.95 -9.65
C PHE A 127 -1.52 -11.75 -8.52
N GLU A 128 -0.91 -12.90 -8.24
CA GLU A 128 -1.21 -13.70 -7.06
C GLU A 128 0.03 -13.83 -6.18
N LEU A 129 -0.17 -13.91 -4.86
CA LEU A 129 0.92 -14.16 -3.93
C LEU A 129 1.40 -15.59 -4.05
N LYS A 130 2.70 -15.77 -4.28
CA LYS A 130 3.38 -17.07 -4.31
C LYS A 130 3.97 -17.40 -2.95
N GLY A 131 4.13 -18.69 -2.63
CA GLY A 131 4.70 -19.11 -1.33
C GLY A 131 3.72 -18.94 -0.18
N VAL A 132 2.45 -19.26 -0.43
CA VAL A 132 1.39 -19.31 0.57
C VAL A 132 1.29 -20.75 1.04
N ASP A 133 1.56 -20.98 2.33
CA ASP A 133 1.42 -22.29 2.96
C ASP A 133 -0.03 -22.49 3.43
N LEU A 134 -0.78 -23.24 2.63
CA LEU A 134 -2.19 -23.59 2.88
C LEU A 134 -2.33 -24.66 3.99
N GLY A 135 -1.24 -25.35 4.35
CA GLY A 135 -1.22 -26.40 5.36
C GLY A 135 -0.78 -25.92 6.75
N HIS A 136 -0.59 -24.61 6.94
CA HIS A 136 0.01 -24.09 8.16
C HIS A 136 -0.83 -24.42 9.41
N PRO A 137 -0.23 -24.93 10.52
CA PRO A 137 -0.96 -25.39 11.71
C PRO A 137 -1.91 -24.37 12.35
N TYR A 138 -1.62 -23.07 12.19
CA TYR A 138 -2.51 -21.98 12.64
C TYR A 138 -3.92 -22.10 12.08
N LEU A 139 -4.09 -22.54 10.82
CA LEU A 139 -5.42 -22.69 10.21
C LEU A 139 -6.20 -23.82 10.90
N GLY A 140 -5.55 -24.96 11.13
CA GLY A 140 -6.13 -26.07 11.90
C GLY A 140 -6.53 -25.65 13.32
N ALA A 141 -5.67 -24.90 14.01
CA ALA A 141 -5.98 -24.33 15.33
C ALA A 141 -7.16 -23.34 15.32
N ARG A 142 -7.54 -22.81 14.14
CA ARG A 142 -8.73 -21.98 13.94
C ARG A 142 -9.95 -22.75 13.44
N GLY A 143 -9.84 -24.07 13.33
CA GLY A 143 -10.91 -24.95 12.86
C GLY A 143 -11.10 -24.92 11.35
N ILE A 144 -10.07 -24.53 10.59
CA ILE A 144 -10.10 -24.54 9.12
C ILE A 144 -9.38 -25.79 8.61
N THR A 145 -10.07 -26.62 7.83
CA THR A 145 -9.49 -27.82 7.22
C THR A 145 -8.59 -27.46 6.06
N LYS A 146 -7.70 -28.38 5.67
CA LYS A 146 -6.79 -28.15 4.54
C LYS A 146 -7.55 -27.98 3.23
N GLU A 147 -8.60 -28.76 3.03
CA GLU A 147 -9.47 -28.69 1.84
C GLU A 147 -10.13 -27.32 1.75
N THR A 148 -10.61 -26.79 2.88
CA THR A 148 -11.19 -25.44 2.94
C THR A 148 -10.13 -24.37 2.69
N ALA A 149 -8.92 -24.55 3.24
CA ALA A 149 -7.81 -23.65 2.99
C ALA A 149 -7.45 -23.57 1.50
N GLU A 150 -7.47 -24.70 0.79
CA GLU A 150 -7.26 -24.80 -0.66
C GLU A 150 -8.39 -24.13 -1.45
N ILE A 151 -9.65 -24.39 -1.11
CA ILE A 151 -10.84 -23.80 -1.78
C ILE A 151 -10.85 -22.26 -1.68
N PHE A 152 -10.43 -21.73 -0.53
CA PHE A 152 -10.39 -20.28 -0.28
C PHE A 152 -9.04 -19.64 -0.61
N GLY A 153 -8.00 -20.44 -0.87
CA GLY A 153 -6.63 -19.96 -1.08
C GLY A 153 -6.03 -19.24 0.12
N VAL A 154 -6.44 -19.62 1.34
CA VAL A 154 -5.97 -19.00 2.59
C VAL A 154 -4.77 -19.76 3.15
N GLY A 155 -3.72 -19.05 3.56
CA GLY A 155 -2.51 -19.69 4.09
C GLY A 155 -1.49 -18.71 4.63
N LEU A 156 -0.45 -19.23 5.28
CA LEU A 156 0.62 -18.39 5.80
C LEU A 156 1.53 -17.93 4.66
N PHE A 157 1.74 -16.62 4.53
CA PHE A 157 2.65 -16.08 3.54
C PHE A 157 4.06 -15.88 4.11
N SER A 158 5.02 -16.64 3.59
CA SER A 158 6.44 -16.57 3.96
C SER A 158 7.26 -15.68 3.00
N GLY A 159 6.62 -15.09 1.99
CA GLY A 159 7.27 -14.19 1.05
C GLY A 159 7.65 -12.84 1.66
N ARG A 160 8.41 -12.04 0.89
CA ARG A 160 8.79 -10.67 1.28
C ARG A 160 7.64 -9.70 1.11
N GLY A 161 7.60 -8.66 1.94
CA GLY A 161 6.68 -7.53 1.78
C GLY A 161 5.82 -7.29 3.01
N SER A 162 4.83 -6.40 2.84
CA SER A 162 4.00 -5.91 3.95
C SER A 162 3.08 -6.96 4.58
N MET A 163 2.87 -8.09 3.90
CA MET A 163 2.07 -9.24 4.34
C MET A 163 2.91 -10.43 4.83
N SER A 164 4.25 -10.29 4.86
CA SER A 164 5.15 -11.34 5.34
C SER A 164 4.80 -11.77 6.76
N GLY A 165 4.78 -13.08 7.01
CA GLY A 165 4.46 -13.64 8.32
C GLY A 165 2.97 -13.60 8.69
N ARG A 166 2.07 -13.28 7.74
CA ARG A 166 0.63 -13.19 7.98
C ARG A 166 -0.11 -14.29 7.23
N VAL A 167 -1.23 -14.71 7.80
CA VAL A 167 -2.19 -15.53 7.05
C VAL A 167 -2.89 -14.63 6.03
N ILE A 168 -2.66 -14.90 4.75
CA ILE A 168 -3.25 -14.15 3.66
C ILE A 168 -4.60 -14.76 3.27
N ILE A 169 -5.60 -13.91 3.13
CA ILE A 169 -6.96 -14.27 2.76
C ILE A 169 -7.26 -13.53 1.44
N PRO A 170 -7.39 -14.25 0.32
CA PRO A 170 -7.76 -13.65 -0.96
C PRO A 170 -9.17 -13.05 -0.88
N ILE A 171 -9.34 -11.81 -1.34
CA ILE A 171 -10.64 -11.14 -1.44
C ILE A 171 -10.97 -11.01 -2.91
N ARG A 172 -12.13 -11.53 -3.30
CA ARG A 172 -12.65 -11.48 -4.67
C ARG A 172 -13.88 -10.58 -4.74
N ASN A 173 -14.07 -9.88 -5.86
CA ASN A 173 -15.29 -9.14 -6.12
C ASN A 173 -16.44 -10.09 -6.49
N GLU A 174 -17.62 -9.53 -6.76
CA GLU A 174 -18.84 -10.30 -7.12
C GLU A 174 -18.67 -11.14 -8.40
N ARG A 175 -17.74 -10.76 -9.29
CA ARG A 175 -17.40 -11.50 -10.51
C ARG A 175 -16.35 -12.60 -10.28
N GLY A 176 -15.90 -12.79 -9.03
CA GLY A 176 -14.86 -13.76 -8.67
C GLY A 176 -13.42 -13.29 -8.96
N GLU A 177 -13.24 -12.06 -9.41
CA GLU A 177 -11.91 -11.50 -9.71
C GLU A 177 -11.20 -11.15 -8.40
N LEU A 178 -9.94 -11.54 -8.27
CA LEU A 178 -9.12 -11.20 -7.11
C LEU A 178 -8.89 -9.67 -7.06
N VAL A 179 -9.29 -9.01 -5.98
CA VAL A 179 -9.17 -7.54 -5.83
C VAL A 179 -8.29 -7.12 -4.66
N ALA A 180 -8.06 -8.00 -3.68
CA ALA A 180 -7.16 -7.72 -2.55
C ALA A 180 -6.72 -9.00 -1.84
N TYR A 181 -5.73 -8.84 -0.95
CA TYR A 181 -5.42 -9.81 0.09
C TYR A 181 -5.55 -9.15 1.46
N ALA A 182 -6.29 -9.77 2.38
CA ALA A 182 -6.23 -9.41 3.79
C ALA A 182 -5.14 -10.22 4.49
N GLY A 183 -4.27 -9.56 5.26
CA GLY A 183 -3.23 -10.21 6.06
C GLY A 183 -3.61 -10.26 7.54
N ARG A 184 -3.93 -11.44 8.04
CA ARG A 184 -4.21 -11.71 9.45
C ARG A 184 -2.91 -11.95 10.22
N ALA A 185 -2.68 -11.17 11.27
CA ALA A 185 -1.61 -11.45 12.23
C ALA A 185 -1.83 -12.82 12.91
N ILE A 186 -0.76 -13.60 13.01
CA ILE A 186 -0.75 -14.89 13.72
C ILE A 186 -0.17 -14.77 15.13
N ASP A 187 0.52 -13.67 15.39
CA ASP A 187 1.11 -13.23 16.64
C ASP A 187 0.34 -12.00 17.18
N GLU A 188 0.90 -11.35 18.19
CA GLU A 188 0.36 -10.13 18.81
C GLU A 188 0.61 -8.86 17.96
N SER A 189 1.01 -9.01 16.69
CA SER A 189 1.31 -7.85 15.83
C SER A 189 0.05 -7.11 15.38
N GLU A 190 0.04 -5.79 15.59
CA GLU A 190 -0.99 -4.90 15.06
C GLU A 190 -0.62 -4.37 13.66
N PRO A 191 -1.62 -4.10 12.78
CA PRO A 191 -3.04 -4.35 12.99
C PRO A 191 -3.36 -5.85 12.92
N ARG A 192 -4.33 -6.33 13.71
CA ARG A 192 -4.83 -7.72 13.66
C ARG A 192 -5.17 -8.15 12.22
N TYR A 193 -5.78 -7.25 11.45
CA TYR A 193 -5.99 -7.40 10.01
C TYR A 193 -5.39 -6.23 9.25
N LYS A 194 -4.54 -6.56 8.28
CA LYS A 194 -3.93 -5.60 7.35
C LYS A 194 -4.59 -5.71 5.99
N LEU A 195 -4.98 -4.57 5.41
CA LEU A 195 -5.55 -4.48 4.07
C LEU A 195 -4.69 -3.56 3.20
N PRO A 196 -4.72 -3.72 1.86
CA PRO A 196 -4.02 -2.83 0.96
C PRO A 196 -4.52 -1.40 1.12
N VAL A 197 -3.62 -0.43 0.98
CA VAL A 197 -3.99 0.99 0.97
C VAL A 197 -4.91 1.25 -0.22
N GLY A 198 -6.00 1.99 0.00
CA GLY A 198 -7.00 2.30 -1.03
C GLY A 198 -8.08 1.24 -1.22
N PHE A 199 -7.98 0.07 -0.56
CA PHE A 199 -9.03 -0.94 -0.61
C PHE A 199 -10.32 -0.45 0.07
N ARG A 200 -11.43 -0.43 -0.69
CA ARG A 200 -12.76 -0.02 -0.23
C ARG A 200 -13.52 -1.22 0.33
N LYS A 201 -13.49 -1.40 1.65
CA LYS A 201 -14.12 -2.56 2.32
C LYS A 201 -15.63 -2.64 2.09
N SER A 202 -16.32 -1.49 2.07
CA SER A 202 -17.77 -1.42 1.90
C SER A 202 -18.26 -1.82 0.51
N HIS A 203 -17.36 -2.01 -0.46
CA HIS A 203 -17.70 -2.37 -1.84
C HIS A 203 -17.59 -3.87 -2.11
N VAL A 204 -17.26 -4.69 -1.11
CA VAL A 204 -17.07 -6.13 -1.28
C VAL A 204 -17.60 -6.89 -0.08
N LEU A 205 -18.50 -7.83 -0.34
CA LEU A 205 -18.88 -8.87 0.61
C LEU A 205 -18.03 -10.11 0.36
N PHE A 206 -17.31 -10.57 1.38
CA PHE A 206 -16.43 -11.73 1.25
C PHE A 206 -17.23 -12.98 0.86
N ASN A 207 -16.67 -13.79 -0.05
CA ASN A 207 -17.26 -15.02 -0.59
C ASN A 207 -18.57 -14.86 -1.38
N PHE A 208 -19.06 -13.64 -1.62
CA PHE A 208 -20.35 -13.43 -2.30
C PHE A 208 -20.44 -14.04 -3.71
N HIS A 209 -19.33 -13.99 -4.47
CA HIS A 209 -19.24 -14.61 -5.81
C HIS A 209 -19.45 -16.13 -5.87
N LYS A 210 -19.54 -16.83 -4.72
CA LYS A 210 -19.80 -18.28 -4.63
C LYS A 210 -21.21 -18.62 -4.17
N VAL A 211 -22.05 -17.63 -3.88
CA VAL A 211 -23.43 -17.87 -3.42
C VAL A 211 -24.26 -18.38 -4.60
N GLU A 212 -24.87 -19.56 -4.44
CA GLU A 212 -25.69 -20.19 -5.48
C GLU A 212 -27.19 -20.22 -5.14
N GLY A 213 -27.58 -19.85 -3.91
CA GLY A 213 -28.96 -19.92 -3.40
C GLY A 213 -29.67 -18.58 -3.20
N GLU A 214 -30.98 -18.65 -2.92
CA GLU A 214 -31.83 -17.48 -2.60
C GLU A 214 -31.70 -17.01 -1.15
N GLN A 215 -31.12 -17.85 -0.28
CA GLN A 215 -30.90 -17.54 1.14
C GLN A 215 -29.42 -17.37 1.41
N VAL A 216 -29.08 -16.36 2.20
CA VAL A 216 -27.68 -16.05 2.58
C VAL A 216 -27.49 -16.12 4.09
N ILE A 217 -26.37 -16.70 4.50
CA ILE A 217 -25.90 -16.68 5.89
C ILE A 217 -24.83 -15.59 6.00
N ILE A 218 -25.10 -14.55 6.79
CA ILE A 218 -24.17 -13.44 7.03
C ILE A 218 -23.44 -13.69 8.35
N VAL A 219 -22.12 -13.53 8.32
CA VAL A 219 -21.23 -13.71 9.48
C VAL A 219 -20.23 -12.56 9.59
N GLU A 220 -19.65 -12.38 10.77
CA GLU A 220 -18.78 -11.22 11.06
C GLU A 220 -17.39 -11.29 10.44
N GLY A 221 -16.88 -12.49 10.14
CA GLY A 221 -15.47 -12.69 9.81
C GLY A 221 -15.19 -13.76 8.76
N PHE A 222 -13.98 -13.66 8.19
CA PHE A 222 -13.48 -14.61 7.18
C PHE A 222 -13.49 -16.07 7.65
N PHE A 223 -13.03 -16.31 8.88
CA PHE A 223 -12.95 -17.67 9.44
C PHE A 223 -14.34 -18.25 9.70
N ASP A 224 -15.30 -17.42 10.11
CA ASP A 224 -16.68 -17.86 10.32
C ASP A 224 -17.33 -18.23 9.00
N CYS A 225 -17.07 -17.45 7.94
CA CYS A 225 -17.54 -17.76 6.59
C CYS A 225 -16.98 -19.10 6.08
N MET A 226 -15.70 -19.37 6.32
CA MET A 226 -15.09 -20.66 5.96
C MET A 226 -15.67 -21.83 6.77
N LYS A 227 -16.04 -21.61 8.04
CA LYS A 227 -16.70 -22.63 8.86
C LYS A 227 -18.13 -22.92 8.40
N VAL A 228 -18.86 -21.89 7.96
CA VAL A 228 -20.19 -22.06 7.33
C VAL A 228 -20.06 -22.90 6.06
N TRP A 229 -19.05 -22.62 5.23
CA TRP A 229 -18.73 -23.46 4.06
C TRP A 229 -18.44 -24.92 4.44
N GLN A 230 -17.61 -25.13 5.47
CA GLN A 230 -17.31 -26.48 5.99
C GLN A 230 -18.55 -27.22 6.52
N ALA A 231 -19.57 -26.49 6.97
CA ALA A 231 -20.84 -27.06 7.40
C ALA A 231 -21.78 -27.42 6.22
N GLY A 232 -21.35 -27.20 4.98
CA GLY A 232 -22.08 -27.57 3.76
C GLY A 232 -22.96 -26.48 3.18
N TYR A 233 -22.79 -25.22 3.61
CA TYR A 233 -23.53 -24.08 3.04
C TYR A 233 -22.64 -23.30 2.05
N SER A 234 -23.07 -23.22 0.80
CA SER A 234 -22.36 -22.55 -0.31
C SER A 234 -23.14 -21.37 -0.87
#